data_AF-A0A7C3XC72-F1
#
_entry.id   AF-A0A7C3XC72-F1
#
_cell.length_a   1.000
_cell.length_b   1.000
_cell.length_c   1.000
_cell.angle_alpha   90.00
_cell.angle_beta   90.00
_cell.angle_gamma   90.00
#
_symmetry.space_group_name_H-M   'P 1'
#
loop_
_entity.id
_entity.type
_entity.pdbx_description
1 polymer ?
#
loop_
_entity_poly.entity_id
_entity_poly.type
_entity_poly.pdbx_seq_one_letter_code
_entity_poly.pdbx_strand_id
1 'polypeptide(L)'
;MKTMLEKVQKALRKYSMVAPGEKVLVAVSGGADSMALLYSLYWLRKEFDISLAIAHLDHGIRQDTAEDLRIVRSAAEDLGLEMVYNRVDAPALAKR
;
A
#
# COMPACT_ATOMS: atom_id res chain seq x y z
N MET A 1 1.66 -25.33 -7.15
CA MET A 1 1.81 -24.39 -6.02
C MET A 1 1.20 -23.07 -6.46
N LYS A 2 0.25 -22.48 -5.71
CA LYS A 2 -0.39 -21.22 -6.15
C LYS A 2 0.54 -20.03 -5.92
N THR A 3 0.61 -19.12 -6.89
CA THR A 3 1.44 -17.91 -6.78
C THR A 3 0.85 -16.95 -5.74
N MET A 4 1.64 -15.97 -5.28
CA MET A 4 1.15 -14.93 -4.38
C MET A 4 -0.03 -14.16 -5.01
N LEU A 5 0.11 -13.81 -6.30
CA LEU A 5 -0.89 -13.04 -7.03
C LEU A 5 -2.24 -13.77 -7.11
N GLU A 6 -2.24 -15.08 -7.36
CA GLU A 6 -3.45 -15.91 -7.38
C GLU A 6 -4.15 -15.95 -6.01
N LYS A 7 -3.38 -15.95 -4.91
CA LYS A 7 -3.96 -15.94 -3.56
C LYS A 7 -4.63 -14.60 -3.27
N VAL A 8 -4.00 -13.49 -3.65
CA VAL A 8 -4.57 -12.14 -3.50
C VAL A 8 -5.83 -12.00 -4.35
N GLN A 9 -5.77 -12.36 -5.63
CA GLN A 9 -6.93 -12.35 -6.54
C GLN A 9 -8.09 -13.17 -5.98
N LYS A 10 -7.83 -14.37 -5.45
CA LYS A 10 -8.85 -15.21 -4.83
C LYS A 10 -9.46 -14.55 -3.59
N ALA A 11 -8.65 -13.88 -2.77
CA ALA A 11 -9.15 -13.17 -1.60
C ALA A 11 -10.05 -11.98 -1.98
N LEU A 12 -9.61 -11.15 -2.94
CA LEU A 12 -10.40 -10.02 -3.46
C LEU A 12 -11.79 -10.48 -3.92
N ARG A 13 -11.85 -11.58 -4.69
CA ARG A 13 -13.12 -12.16 -5.18
C ARG A 13 -13.95 -12.78 -4.07
N LYS A 14 -13.33 -13.61 -3.21
CA LYS A 14 -14.05 -14.38 -2.18
C LYS A 14 -14.76 -13.46 -1.18
N TYR A 15 -14.14 -12.33 -0.85
CA TYR A 15 -14.64 -11.42 0.18
C TYR A 15 -15.21 -10.12 -0.39
N SER A 16 -15.34 -10.02 -1.73
CA SER A 16 -15.83 -8.81 -2.40
C SER A 16 -15.16 -7.54 -1.88
N MET A 17 -13.82 -7.57 -1.75
CA MET A 17 -13.06 -6.51 -1.06
C MET A 17 -13.03 -5.18 -1.83
N VAL A 18 -13.30 -5.23 -3.13
CA VAL A 18 -13.32 -4.07 -4.04
C VAL A 18 -14.43 -4.23 -5.07
N ALA A 19 -14.93 -3.11 -5.57
CA ALA A 19 -15.88 -3.02 -6.67
C ALA A 19 -15.27 -2.30 -7.89
N PRO A 20 -15.74 -2.59 -9.11
CA PRO A 20 -15.36 -1.84 -10.31
C PRO A 20 -15.60 -0.34 -10.16
N GLY A 21 -14.66 0.46 -10.65
CA GLY A 21 -14.63 1.92 -10.57
C GLY A 21 -14.09 2.48 -9.25
N GLU A 22 -13.78 1.65 -8.24
CA GLU A 22 -13.31 2.14 -6.95
C GLU A 22 -11.85 2.67 -7.00
N LYS A 23 -11.59 3.64 -6.14
CA LYS A 23 -10.23 4.12 -5.85
C LYS A 23 -9.78 3.52 -4.51
N VAL A 24 -8.73 2.71 -4.55
CA VAL A 24 -8.20 2.02 -3.37
C VAL A 24 -6.94 2.72 -2.87
N LEU A 25 -6.99 3.20 -1.63
CA LEU A 25 -5.82 3.75 -0.94
C LEU A 25 -5.06 2.61 -0.27
N VAL A 26 -3.84 2.35 -0.71
CA VAL A 26 -2.98 1.28 -0.18
C VAL A 26 -2.06 1.86 0.88
N ALA A 27 -2.16 1.38 2.12
CA ALA A 27 -1.22 1.72 3.17
C ALA A 27 0.10 0.95 2.96
N VAL A 28 1.18 1.68 2.68
CA VAL A 28 2.49 1.09 2.36
C VAL A 28 3.52 1.58 3.38
N SER A 29 4.11 0.67 4.14
CA SER A 29 5.09 1.00 5.19
C SER A 29 6.54 1.02 4.68
N GLY A 30 6.79 0.51 3.48
CA GLY A 30 8.13 0.25 2.95
C GLY A 30 8.63 -1.17 3.24
N GLY A 31 7.96 -1.90 4.14
CA GLY A 31 8.26 -3.30 4.43
C GLY A 31 7.77 -4.26 3.34
N ALA A 32 8.42 -5.43 3.26
CA ALA A 32 8.20 -6.44 2.21
C ALA A 32 6.72 -6.81 2.01
N ASP A 33 5.95 -7.00 3.09
CA ASP A 33 4.54 -7.37 3.01
C ASP A 33 3.70 -6.29 2.34
N SER A 34 3.91 -5.04 2.74
CA SER A 34 3.15 -3.89 2.21
C SER A 34 3.53 -3.58 0.75
N MET A 35 4.80 -3.76 0.39
CA MET A 35 5.27 -3.64 -0.98
C MET A 35 4.70 -4.77 -1.85
N ALA A 36 4.72 -6.01 -1.37
CA ALA A 36 4.13 -7.15 -2.08
C ALA A 36 2.62 -6.95 -2.30
N LEU A 37 1.91 -6.39 -1.32
CA LEU A 37 0.50 -6.02 -1.47
C LEU A 37 0.31 -4.95 -2.55
N LEU A 38 1.09 -3.85 -2.51
CA LEU A 38 1.02 -2.79 -3.51
C LEU A 38 1.21 -3.34 -4.93
N TYR A 39 2.28 -4.11 -5.17
CA TYR A 39 2.54 -4.68 -6.48
C TYR A 39 1.44 -5.68 -6.89
N SER A 40 0.96 -6.52 -5.97
CA SER A 40 -0.11 -7.47 -6.28
C SER A 40 -1.40 -6.74 -6.71
N LEU A 41 -1.80 -5.71 -5.98
CA LEU A 41 -2.96 -4.89 -6.34
C LEU A 41 -2.73 -4.14 -7.64
N TYR A 42 -1.53 -3.57 -7.86
CA TYR A 42 -1.20 -2.87 -9.09
C TYR A 42 -1.38 -3.77 -10.32
N TRP A 43 -0.89 -5.01 -10.26
CA TRP A 43 -0.98 -5.94 -11.39
C TRP A 43 -2.42 -6.42 -11.62
N LEU A 44 -3.22 -6.56 -10.56
CA LEU A 44 -4.63 -6.96 -10.64
C LEU A 44 -5.58 -5.79 -10.95
N ARG A 45 -5.14 -4.53 -10.83
CA ARG A 45 -6.03 -3.36 -10.89
C ARG A 45 -6.91 -3.30 -12.13
N LYS A 46 -6.37 -3.71 -13.29
CA LYS A 46 -7.10 -3.71 -14.56
C LYS A 46 -8.18 -4.79 -14.60
N GLU A 47 -7.93 -5.94 -13.98
CA GLU A 47 -8.88 -7.05 -13.92
C GLU A 47 -10.08 -6.71 -13.02
N PHE A 48 -9.84 -5.98 -11.94
CA PHE A 48 -10.88 -5.56 -10.99
C PHE A 48 -11.46 -4.18 -11.29
N ASP A 49 -10.98 -3.51 -12.34
CA ASP A 49 -11.35 -2.13 -12.70
C ASP A 49 -11.22 -1.14 -11.53
N ILE A 50 -10.06 -1.16 -10.85
CA ILE A 50 -9.76 -0.24 -9.75
C ILE A 50 -8.58 0.66 -10.07
N SER A 51 -8.55 1.82 -9.44
CA SER A 51 -7.38 2.72 -9.42
C SER A 51 -6.75 2.72 -8.03
N LEU A 52 -5.44 3.00 -7.96
CA LEU A 52 -4.69 2.94 -6.71
C LEU A 52 -4.06 4.29 -6.38
N ALA A 53 -3.98 4.58 -5.08
CA ALA A 53 -3.12 5.60 -4.51
C ALA A 53 -2.37 5.02 -3.32
N ILE A 54 -1.22 5.58 -2.98
CA ILE A 54 -0.37 5.12 -1.87
C ILE A 54 -0.52 6.08 -0.68
N ALA A 55 -0.68 5.52 0.52
CA ALA A 55 -0.52 6.23 1.78
C ALA A 55 0.68 5.67 2.55
N HIS A 56 1.68 6.50 2.80
CA HIS A 56 2.79 6.18 3.69
C HIS A 56 2.74 7.07 4.93
N LEU A 57 2.71 6.45 6.12
CA LEU A 57 2.67 7.15 7.39
C LEU A 57 3.92 6.77 8.20
N ASP A 58 4.79 7.75 8.43
CA ASP A 58 5.84 7.63 9.42
C ASP A 58 5.25 7.91 10.81
N HIS A 59 5.21 6.89 11.65
CA HIS A 59 4.65 6.98 13.00
C HIS A 59 5.52 7.70 14.03
N GLY A 60 6.75 8.10 13.67
CA GLY A 60 7.66 8.83 14.56
C GLY A 60 8.24 7.98 15.69
N ILE A 61 8.06 6.65 15.65
CA ILE A 61 8.53 5.70 16.67
C ILE A 61 10.04 5.44 16.53
N ARG A 62 10.50 5.24 15.28
CA ARG A 62 11.92 5.06 14.95
C ARG A 62 12.47 6.37 14.37
N GLN A 63 13.74 6.63 14.62
CA GLN A 63 14.41 7.82 14.07
C GLN A 63 14.87 7.60 12.61
N ASP A 64 15.19 6.37 12.24
CA ASP A 64 15.67 6.02 10.90
C ASP A 64 14.57 5.36 10.05
N THR A 65 13.78 6.21 9.42
CA THR A 65 12.67 5.87 8.51
C THR A 65 12.87 6.48 7.11
N ALA A 66 14.03 7.11 6.88
CA ALA A 66 14.32 7.77 5.61
C ALA A 66 14.40 6.76 4.46
N GLU A 67 14.91 5.56 4.72
CA GLU A 67 14.94 4.48 3.74
C GLU A 67 13.54 3.99 3.38
N ASP A 68 12.67 3.79 4.37
CA ASP A 68 11.27 3.39 4.16
C ASP A 68 10.57 4.37 3.21
N LEU A 69 10.69 5.68 3.47
CA LEU A 69 10.12 6.72 2.61
C LEU A 69 10.70 6.69 1.19
N ARG A 70 12.02 6.50 1.05
CA ARG A 70 12.68 6.41 -0.27
C ARG A 70 12.14 5.22 -1.09
N ILE A 71 12.03 4.05 -0.46
CA ILE A 71 11.51 2.83 -1.11
C ILE A 71 10.09 3.08 -1.61
N VAL A 72 9.20 3.61 -0.76
CA VAL A 72 7.79 3.82 -1.14
C VAL A 72 7.66 4.90 -2.21
N ARG A 73 8.45 5.98 -2.12
CA ARG A 73 8.47 7.04 -3.14
C ARG A 73 8.92 6.53 -4.50
N SER A 74 10.00 5.73 -4.55
CA SER A 74 10.47 5.10 -5.79
C SER A 74 9.38 4.22 -6.40
N ALA A 75 8.72 3.39 -5.60
CA ALA A 75 7.63 2.55 -6.10
C ALA A 75 6.43 3.37 -6.61
N ALA A 76 6.10 4.49 -5.98
CA ALA A 76 5.05 5.39 -6.46
C ALA A 76 5.39 5.96 -7.85
N GLU A 77 6.62 6.44 -8.01
CA GLU A 77 7.14 7.00 -9.27
C GLU A 77 7.18 5.94 -10.38
N ASP A 78 7.75 4.76 -10.10
CA ASP A 78 7.89 3.65 -11.05
C ASP A 78 6.52 3.12 -11.53
N LEU A 79 5.52 3.12 -10.64
CA LEU A 79 4.17 2.65 -10.94
C LEU A 79 3.26 3.75 -11.47
N GLY A 80 3.70 5.01 -11.48
CA GLY A 80 2.89 6.16 -11.86
C GLY A 80 1.67 6.37 -10.96
N LEU A 81 1.82 6.13 -9.65
CA LEU A 81 0.75 6.26 -8.66
C LEU A 81 0.90 7.52 -7.82
N GLU A 82 -0.22 8.16 -7.49
CA GLU A 82 -0.24 9.23 -6.49
C GLU A 82 0.16 8.69 -5.12
N MET A 83 0.98 9.46 -4.39
CA MET A 83 1.42 9.12 -3.05
C MET A 83 1.16 10.28 -2.09
N VAL A 84 0.50 9.96 -0.98
CA VAL A 84 0.38 10.85 0.17
C VAL A 84 1.33 10.37 1.26
N TYR A 85 2.10 11.30 1.81
CA TYR A 85 3.03 11.06 2.90
C TYR A 85 2.71 11.98 4.07
N ASN A 86 2.77 11.44 5.29
CA ASN A 86 2.80 12.25 6.49
C ASN A 86 3.69 11.62 7.57
N ARG A 87 4.13 12.45 8.51
CA ARG A 87 4.82 12.01 9.73
C ARG A 87 4.08 12.51 10.96
N VAL A 88 3.88 11.64 11.94
CA VAL A 88 3.19 11.94 13.20
C VAL A 88 3.99 11.42 14.39
N ASP A 89 3.81 11.99 15.58
CA ASP A 89 4.28 11.40 16.84
C ASP A 89 3.16 10.50 17.40
N ALA A 90 3.11 9.25 16.93
CA ALA A 90 2.10 8.31 17.39
C ALA A 90 2.18 8.02 18.90
N PRO A 91 3.38 7.88 19.52
CA PRO A 91 3.50 7.74 20.97
C PRO A 91 2.89 8.89 21.79
N ALA A 92 3.03 10.14 21.33
CA ALA A 92 2.41 11.28 21.99
C ALA A 92 0.88 11.27 21.84
N LEU A 93 0.37 10.87 20.67
CA LEU A 93 -1.08 10.79 20.40
C LEU A 93 -1.79 9.70 21.22
N ALA A 94 -1.13 8.57 21.48
CA ALA A 94 -1.70 7.43 22.20
C ALA A 94 -1.91 7.67 23.70
N LYS A 95 -1.37 8.76 24.26
CA LYS A 95 -1.51 9.14 25.68
C LYS A 95 -2.75 10.00 25.97
N ARG A 96 -3.59 10.25 24.96
CA ARG A 96 -4.85 10.99 25.07
C ARG A 96 -6.01 10.03 25.22
#